data_AF-A0A957WTX1-F1
#
_entry.id   AF-A0A957WTX1-F1
#
_cell.length_a   1.000
_cell.length_b   1.000
_cell.length_c   1.000
_cell.angle_alpha   90.00
_cell.angle_beta   90.00
_cell.angle_gamma   90.00
#
_symmetry.space_group_name_H-M   'P 1'
#
loop_
_entity.id
_entity.type
_entity.pdbx_description
1 polymer ?
#
loop_
_entity_poly.entity_id
_entity_poly.type
_entity_poly.pdbx_seq_one_letter_code
_entity_poly.pdbx_strand_id
1 'polypeptide(L)'
;ALKGRSNYVCPRRVQMFQAKENHSPTELRLLAKLLTWLPSTTTGDREELFMPDYGEQALWSQVASDGNICTSRYCTAENCFYARARRAAESAHVIIVNHALLMADIGVESNIIPEYKYLIIDEAHHLEDNITNQLTFSTDQKSLEQLLRELSQPLRGSDRHVGFIHEISRRALAAIPNHLKGDVNDLIYKSQHIIDKSIGSTRQLFTALANFVNEIPSGRSPYNYKIRLTDDTRSQPAWSDVEVTWDNTNAGLSDVSRSLGILYTMLTEMEAFDIPNWEELLANLASYRSRIDEIRANINQILTNPSRDRILWVEQSIQNRVISLHNAPLHVGHLVQEHLLKAKEAIIFTSATMRTNNSFEYFQERLDLWEAEGAAVGSPFDYENNTLVYIPIDVPEPNTPGHQKVFEEGLVELTKRIKGRTLVLFTAYSQLRNSARNIKGPLAEAGVVVYQQGDGSSRRQILENFVTADQAVLLGTRSFWEGVDIPGPALSCVVIARIPFAVPSDPVVAARSETFDEPFYQFSIPQAILMFRQGFGRLIRQKDDRGVVVIFDKRVVSKSYGQAFLDSLPSVTEQRDALANLPSMAENWIYHGGL
;
A
#
# COMPACT_ATOMS: atom_id res chain seq x y z
N ALA A 1 -4.48 -19.76 -6.72
CA ALA A 1 -4.07 -18.68 -5.81
C ALA A 1 -5.28 -18.19 -5.03
N LEU A 2 -5.13 -17.89 -3.75
CA LEU A 2 -6.18 -17.35 -2.88
C LEU A 2 -5.85 -15.88 -2.57
N LYS A 3 -6.82 -14.98 -2.73
CA LYS A 3 -6.69 -13.55 -2.41
C LYS A 3 -7.63 -13.18 -1.25
N GLY A 4 -7.46 -11.96 -0.72
CA GLY A 4 -8.39 -11.42 0.27
C GLY A 4 -9.82 -11.27 -0.28
N ARG A 5 -10.83 -11.42 0.58
CA ARG A 5 -12.28 -11.39 0.22
C ARG A 5 -12.68 -10.20 -0.65
N SER A 6 -12.15 -9.02 -0.34
CA SER A 6 -12.43 -7.78 -1.06
C SER A 6 -11.96 -7.78 -2.51
N ASN A 7 -11.19 -8.76 -2.96
CA ASN A 7 -10.80 -8.92 -4.37
C ASN A 7 -11.84 -9.67 -5.20
N TYR A 8 -12.86 -10.25 -4.58
CA TYR A 8 -13.88 -11.04 -5.27
C TYR A 8 -15.21 -10.30 -5.33
N VAL A 9 -15.79 -10.20 -6.53
CA VAL A 9 -17.15 -9.66 -6.71
C VAL A 9 -18.17 -10.53 -5.97
N CYS A 10 -19.17 -9.90 -5.37
CA CYS A 10 -20.30 -10.59 -4.75
C CYS A 10 -21.54 -10.44 -5.65
N PRO A 11 -22.01 -11.52 -6.33
CA PRO A 11 -23.17 -11.44 -7.22
C PRO A 11 -24.42 -10.83 -6.56
N ARG A 12 -24.67 -11.16 -5.29
CA ARG A 12 -25.77 -10.58 -4.51
C ARG A 12 -25.63 -9.07 -4.31
N ARG A 13 -24.42 -8.58 -3.99
CA ARG A 13 -24.21 -7.14 -3.82
C ARG A 13 -24.31 -6.40 -5.16
N VAL A 14 -23.93 -7.03 -6.26
CA VAL A 14 -24.17 -6.47 -7.60
C VAL A 14 -25.68 -6.35 -7.87
N GLN A 15 -26.49 -7.34 -7.51
CA GLN A 15 -27.96 -7.24 -7.63
C GLN A 15 -28.53 -6.12 -6.76
N MET A 16 -28.06 -5.97 -5.51
CA MET A 16 -28.47 -4.87 -4.64
C MET A 16 -28.04 -3.50 -5.19
N PHE A 17 -26.83 -3.44 -5.73
CA PHE A 17 -26.28 -2.24 -6.37
C PHE A 17 -27.09 -1.88 -7.62
N GLN A 18 -27.53 -2.87 -8.40
CA GLN A 18 -28.43 -2.69 -9.54
C GLN A 18 -29.82 -2.20 -9.12
N ALA A 19 -30.36 -2.69 -8.00
CA ALA A 19 -31.69 -2.36 -7.50
C ALA A 19 -31.82 -0.95 -6.89
N LYS A 20 -30.70 -0.21 -6.77
CA LYS A 20 -30.69 1.18 -6.28
C LYS A 20 -31.51 2.08 -7.21
N GLU A 21 -32.37 2.94 -6.67
CA GLU A 21 -33.27 3.79 -7.48
C GLU A 21 -32.55 4.86 -8.31
N ASN A 22 -31.41 5.37 -7.81
CA ASN A 22 -30.64 6.43 -8.46
C ASN A 22 -29.16 6.05 -8.54
N HIS A 23 -28.62 6.04 -9.75
CA HIS A 23 -27.20 5.83 -10.02
C HIS A 23 -26.55 7.10 -10.57
N SER A 24 -25.35 7.39 -10.10
CA SER A 24 -24.47 8.37 -10.74
C SER A 24 -23.91 7.83 -12.08
N PRO A 25 -23.40 8.70 -12.98
CA PRO A 25 -22.77 8.26 -14.22
C PRO A 25 -21.62 7.26 -14.01
N THR A 26 -20.83 7.43 -12.96
CA THR A 26 -19.74 6.49 -12.61
C THR A 26 -20.28 5.15 -12.13
N GLU A 27 -21.36 5.13 -11.35
CA GLU A 27 -22.02 3.90 -10.92
C GLU A 27 -22.62 3.14 -12.12
N LEU A 28 -23.24 3.84 -13.08
CA LEU A 28 -23.76 3.24 -14.31
C LEU A 28 -22.65 2.64 -15.18
N ARG A 29 -21.50 3.33 -15.32
CA ARG A 29 -20.33 2.79 -16.05
C ARG A 29 -19.81 1.51 -15.42
N LEU A 30 -19.65 1.48 -14.08
CA LEU A 30 -19.23 0.28 -13.38
C LEU A 30 -20.25 -0.86 -13.54
N LEU A 31 -21.55 -0.55 -13.39
CA LEU A 31 -22.61 -1.54 -13.54
C LEU A 31 -22.61 -2.16 -14.94
N ALA A 32 -22.47 -1.35 -16.00
CA ALA A 32 -22.38 -1.83 -17.37
C ALA A 32 -21.21 -2.81 -17.58
N LYS A 33 -20.03 -2.48 -17.02
CA LYS A 33 -18.85 -3.35 -17.05
C LYS A 33 -19.06 -4.64 -16.26
N LEU A 34 -19.67 -4.56 -15.08
CA LEU A 34 -19.95 -5.73 -14.24
C LEU A 34 -20.93 -6.68 -14.94
N LEU A 35 -22.03 -6.16 -15.50
CA LEU A 35 -23.06 -6.97 -16.14
C LEU A 35 -22.58 -7.68 -17.40
N THR A 36 -21.59 -7.12 -18.11
CA THR A 36 -20.97 -7.78 -19.27
C THR A 36 -19.89 -8.79 -18.87
N TRP A 37 -19.18 -8.55 -17.77
CA TRP A 37 -18.08 -9.40 -17.30
C TRP A 37 -18.51 -10.56 -16.40
N LEU A 38 -19.52 -10.37 -15.55
CA LEU A 38 -20.02 -11.39 -14.61
C LEU A 38 -20.38 -12.74 -15.27
N PRO A 39 -21.00 -12.77 -16.47
CA PRO A 39 -21.30 -14.04 -17.13
C PRO A 39 -20.09 -14.78 -17.68
N SER A 40 -18.96 -14.10 -17.94
CA SER A 40 -17.78 -14.68 -18.56
C SER A 40 -16.65 -15.02 -17.58
N THR A 41 -16.62 -14.38 -16.41
CA THR A 41 -15.60 -14.66 -15.39
C THR A 41 -15.84 -16.00 -14.68
N THR A 42 -14.76 -16.75 -14.48
CA THR A 42 -14.78 -18.00 -13.71
C THR A 42 -14.30 -17.80 -12.27
N THR A 43 -13.53 -16.74 -12.02
CA THR A 43 -12.88 -16.46 -10.73
C THR A 43 -13.56 -15.33 -9.95
N GLY A 44 -14.23 -14.40 -10.64
CA GLY A 44 -14.80 -13.19 -10.05
C GLY A 44 -13.75 -12.23 -9.49
N ASP A 45 -12.49 -12.33 -9.92
CA ASP A 45 -11.36 -11.51 -9.45
C ASP A 45 -11.41 -10.08 -10.02
N ARG A 46 -11.28 -9.09 -9.14
CA ARG A 46 -11.20 -7.66 -9.47
C ARG A 46 -10.23 -7.35 -10.60
N GLU A 47 -9.08 -8.02 -10.65
CA GLU A 47 -8.02 -7.74 -11.62
C GLU A 47 -8.39 -8.11 -13.06
N GLU A 48 -9.42 -8.93 -13.27
CA GLU A 48 -9.94 -9.23 -14.60
C GLU A 48 -10.80 -8.09 -15.17
N LEU A 49 -11.29 -7.17 -14.32
CA LEU A 49 -12.18 -6.09 -14.71
C LEU A 49 -11.43 -4.77 -14.90
N PHE A 50 -11.48 -4.22 -16.12
CA PHE A 50 -10.83 -2.96 -16.45
C PHE A 50 -11.54 -1.74 -15.84
N MET A 51 -10.95 -1.19 -14.78
CA MET A 51 -11.42 0.02 -14.06
C MET A 51 -10.32 1.09 -14.02
N PRO A 52 -10.14 1.89 -15.08
CA PRO A 52 -9.10 2.93 -15.12
C PRO A 52 -9.46 4.17 -14.30
N ASP A 53 -10.76 4.40 -14.06
CA ASP A 53 -11.27 5.56 -13.33
C ASP A 53 -11.20 5.30 -11.82
N TYR A 54 -10.61 6.23 -11.06
CA TYR A 54 -10.48 6.11 -9.61
C TYR A 54 -11.84 6.03 -8.90
N GLY A 55 -12.87 6.70 -9.44
CA GLY A 55 -14.23 6.63 -8.94
C GLY A 55 -14.81 5.23 -9.10
N GLU A 56 -14.59 4.56 -10.24
CA GLU A 56 -14.99 3.16 -10.43
C GLU A 56 -14.28 2.23 -9.42
N GLN A 57 -12.97 2.43 -9.22
CA GLN A 57 -12.20 1.64 -8.26
C GLN A 57 -12.70 1.80 -6.82
N ALA A 58 -13.09 3.03 -6.43
CA ALA A 58 -13.63 3.30 -5.10
C ALA A 58 -14.99 2.60 -4.85
N LEU A 59 -15.81 2.48 -5.91
CA LEU A 59 -17.11 1.82 -5.86
C LEU A 59 -17.01 0.29 -5.72
N TRP A 60 -15.84 -0.31 -6.01
CA TRP A 60 -15.65 -1.76 -5.90
C TRP A 60 -16.02 -2.32 -4.52
N SER A 61 -15.70 -1.58 -3.45
CA SER A 61 -16.06 -1.93 -2.07
C SER A 61 -17.57 -2.14 -1.86
N GLN A 62 -18.42 -1.55 -2.70
CA GLN A 62 -19.88 -1.68 -2.62
C GLN A 62 -20.40 -2.96 -3.26
N VAL A 63 -19.64 -3.56 -4.18
CA VAL A 63 -20.02 -4.76 -4.93
C VAL A 63 -19.17 -5.99 -4.58
N ALA A 64 -18.06 -5.81 -3.86
CA ALA A 64 -17.15 -6.86 -3.43
C ALA A 64 -17.66 -7.65 -2.21
N SER A 65 -17.15 -8.87 -2.05
CA SER A 65 -17.42 -9.70 -0.87
C SER A 65 -16.86 -9.04 0.40
N ASP A 66 -17.60 -9.14 1.51
CA ASP A 66 -17.32 -8.43 2.76
C ASP A 66 -17.37 -9.35 3.97
N GLY A 67 -16.36 -9.26 4.84
CA GLY A 67 -16.20 -10.14 6.00
C GLY A 67 -17.33 -10.03 7.02
N ASN A 68 -17.92 -8.85 7.18
CA ASN A 68 -18.94 -8.57 8.19
C ASN A 68 -20.34 -9.01 7.76
N ILE A 69 -20.56 -9.15 6.44
CA ILE A 69 -21.89 -9.41 5.86
C ILE A 69 -22.00 -10.84 5.31
N CYS A 70 -20.89 -11.44 4.87
CA CYS A 70 -20.87 -12.78 4.30
C CYS A 70 -20.96 -13.87 5.37
N THR A 71 -22.13 -14.50 5.51
CA THR A 71 -22.31 -15.68 6.38
C THR A 71 -22.37 -16.97 5.57
N SER A 72 -21.98 -18.09 6.20
CA SER A 72 -22.02 -19.45 5.62
C SER A 72 -23.43 -19.86 5.16
N ARG A 73 -24.47 -19.22 5.68
CA ARG A 73 -25.86 -19.44 5.31
C ARG A 73 -26.22 -18.91 3.92
N TYR A 74 -25.58 -17.83 3.46
CA TYR A 74 -25.90 -17.19 2.19
C TYR A 74 -24.82 -17.36 1.12
N CYS A 75 -23.58 -17.64 1.52
CA CYS A 75 -22.43 -17.74 0.64
C CYS A 75 -21.96 -19.20 0.52
N THR A 76 -22.32 -19.85 -0.60
CA THR A 76 -21.86 -21.20 -0.96
C THR A 76 -20.91 -21.16 -2.16
N ALA A 77 -20.16 -22.23 -2.40
CA ALA A 77 -19.23 -22.29 -3.54
C ALA A 77 -19.92 -22.21 -4.92
N GLU A 78 -21.22 -22.44 -4.98
CA GLU A 78 -22.02 -22.33 -6.20
C GLU A 78 -22.34 -20.87 -6.54
N ASN A 79 -22.63 -20.05 -5.52
CA ASN A 79 -23.14 -18.69 -5.70
C ASN A 79 -22.13 -17.58 -5.31
N CYS A 80 -20.97 -17.95 -4.77
CA CYS A 80 -19.95 -17.02 -4.30
C CYS A 80 -18.55 -17.41 -4.79
N PHE A 81 -17.93 -16.52 -5.55
CA PHE A 81 -16.58 -16.68 -6.09
C PHE A 81 -15.52 -16.86 -5.00
N TYR A 82 -15.60 -16.08 -3.92
CA TYR A 82 -14.69 -16.25 -2.79
C TYR A 82 -14.86 -17.60 -2.08
N ALA A 83 -16.10 -18.05 -1.85
CA ALA A 83 -16.35 -19.34 -1.20
C ALA A 83 -15.82 -20.51 -2.07
N ARG A 84 -15.94 -20.40 -3.40
CA ARG A 84 -15.34 -21.33 -4.35
C ARG A 84 -13.82 -21.36 -4.25
N ALA A 85 -13.18 -20.19 -4.25
CA ALA A 85 -11.73 -20.06 -4.10
C ALA A 85 -11.24 -20.65 -2.77
N ARG A 86 -11.97 -20.42 -1.67
CA ARG A 86 -11.66 -21.00 -0.36
C ARG A 86 -11.75 -22.52 -0.35
N ARG A 87 -12.83 -23.10 -0.88
CA ARG A 87 -12.99 -24.56 -0.98
C ARG A 87 -11.90 -25.20 -1.86
N ALA A 88 -11.49 -24.54 -2.93
CA ALA A 88 -10.36 -24.98 -3.75
C ALA A 88 -9.04 -24.93 -2.98
N ALA A 89 -8.83 -23.91 -2.14
CA ALA A 89 -7.65 -23.81 -1.28
C ALA A 89 -7.62 -24.91 -0.21
N GLU A 90 -8.76 -25.24 0.40
CA GLU A 90 -8.87 -26.30 1.43
C GLU A 90 -8.50 -27.70 0.90
N SER A 91 -8.62 -27.94 -0.41
CA SER A 91 -8.28 -29.22 -1.05
C SER A 91 -6.94 -29.19 -1.79
N ALA A 92 -6.22 -28.07 -1.75
CA ALA A 92 -4.95 -27.91 -2.46
C ALA A 92 -3.76 -28.37 -1.61
N HIS A 93 -2.78 -29.00 -2.24
CA HIS A 93 -1.50 -29.31 -1.61
C HIS A 93 -0.57 -28.09 -1.53
N VAL A 94 -0.73 -27.12 -2.44
CA VAL A 94 0.04 -25.89 -2.51
C VAL A 94 -0.91 -24.71 -2.67
N ILE A 95 -0.81 -23.74 -1.78
CA ILE A 95 -1.62 -22.53 -1.78
C ILE A 95 -0.70 -21.34 -2.02
N ILE A 96 -0.97 -20.61 -3.10
CA ILE A 96 -0.28 -19.35 -3.42
C ILE A 96 -1.14 -18.20 -2.90
N VAL A 97 -0.59 -17.40 -1.99
CA VAL A 97 -1.21 -16.20 -1.42
C VAL A 97 -0.28 -15.01 -1.61
N ASN A 98 -0.83 -13.79 -1.53
CA ASN A 98 0.00 -12.59 -1.45
C ASN A 98 0.40 -12.31 0.02
N HIS A 99 1.43 -11.47 0.21
CA HIS A 99 1.89 -11.11 1.56
C HIS A 99 0.80 -10.46 2.41
N ALA A 100 -0.06 -9.62 1.81
CA ALA A 100 -1.15 -8.97 2.54
C ALA A 100 -2.12 -9.99 3.16
N LEU A 101 -2.49 -11.05 2.43
CA LEU A 101 -3.36 -12.10 2.95
C LEU A 101 -2.66 -12.94 4.02
N LEU A 102 -1.38 -13.27 3.82
CA LEU A 102 -0.57 -13.98 4.82
C LEU A 102 -0.52 -13.19 6.14
N MET A 103 -0.31 -11.87 6.07
CA MET A 103 -0.25 -11.02 7.26
C MET A 103 -1.62 -10.84 7.92
N ALA A 104 -2.70 -10.78 7.15
CA ALA A 104 -4.06 -10.72 7.70
C ALA A 104 -4.45 -12.03 8.43
N ASP A 105 -4.00 -13.18 7.92
CA ASP A 105 -4.18 -14.50 8.55
C ASP A 105 -3.43 -14.57 9.90
N ILE A 106 -2.20 -14.08 9.92
CA ILE A 106 -1.34 -14.01 11.11
C ILE A 106 -1.90 -13.04 12.17
N GLY A 107 -2.30 -11.84 11.78
CA GLY A 107 -2.64 -10.77 12.72
C GLY A 107 -4.00 -10.89 13.41
N VAL A 108 -4.92 -11.70 12.88
CA VAL A 108 -6.32 -11.76 13.38
C VAL A 108 -6.65 -13.15 13.96
N GLU A 109 -5.73 -14.13 13.88
CA GLU A 109 -6.02 -15.57 14.12
C GLU A 109 -7.28 -16.07 13.39
N SER A 110 -7.70 -15.34 12.36
CA SER A 110 -8.80 -15.73 11.53
C SER A 110 -8.25 -16.76 10.56
N ASN A 111 -8.70 -18.01 10.66
CA ASN A 111 -8.41 -19.10 9.72
C ASN A 111 -8.92 -18.75 8.30
N ILE A 112 -8.27 -17.76 7.65
CA ILE A 112 -8.56 -17.27 6.31
C ILE A 112 -7.87 -18.21 5.33
N ILE A 113 -6.62 -18.54 5.63
CA ILE A 113 -5.83 -19.56 4.93
C ILE A 113 -6.09 -20.90 5.65
N PRO A 114 -6.36 -21.99 4.92
CA PRO A 114 -6.43 -23.33 5.50
C PRO A 114 -5.15 -23.66 6.28
N GLU A 115 -5.23 -24.50 7.32
CA GLU A 115 -4.06 -24.85 8.15
C GLU A 115 -2.87 -25.33 7.32
N TYR A 116 -1.69 -24.79 7.61
CA TYR A 116 -0.45 -25.08 6.90
C TYR A 116 0.75 -25.12 7.85
N LYS A 117 1.66 -26.05 7.59
CA LYS A 117 2.87 -26.31 8.38
C LYS A 117 4.14 -25.73 7.78
N TYR A 118 4.20 -25.67 6.45
CA TYR A 118 5.35 -25.19 5.68
C TYR A 118 5.00 -23.89 4.98
N LEU A 119 5.93 -22.93 4.99
CA LEU A 119 5.74 -21.63 4.37
C LEU A 119 6.96 -21.24 3.53
N ILE A 120 6.71 -20.80 2.30
CA ILE A 120 7.75 -20.20 1.45
C ILE A 120 7.37 -18.73 1.27
N ILE A 121 8.24 -17.84 1.72
CA ILE A 121 8.11 -16.40 1.53
C ILE A 121 9.03 -16.00 0.39
N ASP A 122 8.42 -15.81 -0.79
CA ASP A 122 9.12 -15.28 -1.95
C ASP A 122 9.20 -13.76 -1.89
N GLU A 123 10.25 -13.20 -2.48
CA GLU A 123 10.60 -11.78 -2.34
C GLU A 123 10.63 -11.31 -0.87
N ALA A 124 11.19 -12.15 0.01
CA ALA A 124 11.19 -11.94 1.46
C ALA A 124 11.81 -10.60 1.90
N HIS A 125 12.63 -9.98 1.07
CA HIS A 125 13.19 -8.65 1.31
C HIS A 125 12.13 -7.55 1.50
N HIS A 126 10.88 -7.76 1.06
CA HIS A 126 9.74 -6.88 1.34
C HIS A 126 9.00 -7.18 2.63
N LEU A 127 9.33 -8.25 3.33
CA LEU A 127 8.52 -8.77 4.43
C LEU A 127 8.35 -7.75 5.56
N GLU A 128 9.43 -7.06 5.96
CA GLU A 128 9.35 -6.03 7.00
C GLU A 128 8.36 -4.92 6.62
N ASP A 129 8.50 -4.35 5.43
CA ASP A 129 7.64 -3.26 4.97
C ASP A 129 6.19 -3.73 4.81
N ASN A 130 5.97 -4.96 4.32
CA ASN A 130 4.63 -5.52 4.19
C ASN A 130 3.96 -5.75 5.54
N ILE A 131 4.68 -6.25 6.55
CA ILE A 131 4.16 -6.41 7.91
C ILE A 131 3.83 -5.05 8.50
N THR A 132 4.76 -4.09 8.44
CA THR A 132 4.54 -2.74 8.98
C THR A 132 3.34 -2.08 8.34
N ASN A 133 3.21 -2.14 7.01
CA ASN A 133 2.06 -1.57 6.30
C ASN A 133 0.74 -2.24 6.68
N GLN A 134 0.72 -3.57 6.83
CA GLN A 134 -0.51 -4.29 7.21
C GLN A 134 -0.95 -4.00 8.64
N LEU A 135 0.01 -3.83 9.57
CA LEU A 135 -0.25 -3.53 10.97
C LEU A 135 -0.39 -2.02 11.24
N THR A 136 -0.25 -1.19 10.20
CA THR A 136 -0.49 0.23 10.31
C THR A 136 -1.98 0.47 10.51
N PHE A 137 -2.35 0.95 11.69
CA PHE A 137 -3.65 1.55 11.91
C PHE A 137 -3.72 2.88 11.15
N SER A 138 -4.83 3.13 10.47
CA SER A 138 -5.11 4.41 9.82
C SER A 138 -6.57 4.82 9.97
N THR A 139 -6.82 6.09 10.26
CA THR A 139 -8.17 6.66 10.30
C THR A 139 -8.18 8.11 9.83
N ASP A 140 -9.25 8.51 9.15
CA ASP A 140 -9.52 9.89 8.76
C ASP A 140 -10.87 10.37 9.33
N GLN A 141 -11.18 11.65 9.13
CA GLN A 141 -12.43 12.26 9.60
C GLN A 141 -13.65 11.50 9.06
N LYS A 142 -13.63 11.18 7.76
CA LYS A 142 -14.78 10.59 7.08
C LYS A 142 -15.07 9.18 7.60
N SER A 143 -14.04 8.38 7.82
CA SER A 143 -14.13 7.00 8.30
C SER A 143 -14.67 6.95 9.72
N LEU A 144 -14.19 7.86 10.60
CA LEU A 144 -14.69 7.95 11.97
C LEU A 144 -16.13 8.50 12.04
N GLU A 145 -16.46 9.53 11.24
CA GLU A 145 -17.84 10.00 11.13
C GLU A 145 -18.78 8.93 10.56
N GLN A 146 -18.33 8.16 9.56
CA GLN A 146 -19.13 7.10 8.97
C GLN A 146 -19.45 6.01 9.99
N LEU A 147 -18.48 5.56 10.79
CA LEU A 147 -18.71 4.60 11.87
C LEU A 147 -19.77 5.09 12.87
N LEU A 148 -19.72 6.37 13.26
CA LEU A 148 -20.70 6.95 14.16
C LEU A 148 -22.09 7.08 13.49
N ARG A 149 -22.13 7.41 12.19
CA ARG A 149 -23.39 7.50 11.42
C ARG A 149 -24.05 6.15 11.15
N GLU A 150 -23.25 5.07 11.04
CA GLU A 150 -23.76 3.70 10.96
C GLU A 150 -24.55 3.34 12.22
N LEU A 151 -24.16 3.87 13.39
CA LEU A 151 -24.91 3.72 14.63
C LEU A 151 -26.19 4.59 14.66
N SER A 152 -26.06 5.88 14.37
CA SER A 152 -27.19 6.81 14.37
C SER A 152 -26.97 8.01 13.46
N GLN A 153 -27.99 8.36 12.69
CA GLN A 153 -28.03 9.60 11.92
C GLN A 153 -29.45 10.19 11.88
N PRO A 154 -29.64 11.49 12.17
CA PRO A 154 -30.93 12.15 12.01
C PRO A 154 -31.30 12.31 10.52
N LEU A 155 -32.56 12.05 10.19
CA LEU A 155 -33.14 12.36 8.89
C LEU A 155 -33.34 13.87 8.78
N ARG A 156 -32.91 14.47 7.66
CA ARG A 156 -33.01 15.92 7.44
C ARG A 156 -34.43 16.42 7.67
N GLY A 157 -34.60 17.35 8.62
CA GLY A 157 -35.88 18.01 8.89
C GLY A 157 -36.88 17.17 9.68
N SER A 158 -36.46 16.10 10.37
CA SER A 158 -37.33 15.30 11.24
C SER A 158 -36.60 14.79 12.48
N ASP A 159 -37.34 14.52 13.56
CA ASP A 159 -36.81 13.83 14.75
C ASP A 159 -36.56 12.32 14.52
N ARG A 160 -36.83 11.82 13.31
CA ARG A 160 -36.58 10.42 12.95
C ARG A 160 -35.10 10.19 12.69
N HIS A 161 -34.62 9.06 13.18
CA HIS A 161 -33.24 8.63 13.00
C HIS A 161 -33.18 7.36 12.14
N VAL A 162 -32.06 7.17 11.46
CA VAL A 162 -31.67 5.92 10.80
C VAL A 162 -30.38 5.39 11.43
N GLY A 163 -30.01 4.16 11.11
CA GLY A 163 -28.82 3.50 11.66
C GLY A 163 -29.17 2.37 12.62
N PHE A 164 -28.14 1.73 13.15
CA PHE A 164 -28.26 0.53 13.96
C PHE A 164 -29.05 0.74 15.26
N ILE A 165 -28.90 1.89 15.91
CA ILE A 165 -29.66 2.24 17.12
C ILE A 165 -31.17 2.34 16.82
N HIS A 166 -31.54 2.88 15.66
CA HIS A 166 -32.94 2.92 15.24
C HIS A 166 -33.48 1.51 14.95
N GLU A 167 -32.65 0.63 14.40
CA GLU A 167 -33.03 -0.76 14.17
C GLU A 167 -33.30 -1.51 15.50
N ILE A 168 -32.45 -1.33 16.50
CA ILE A 168 -32.68 -1.84 17.86
C ILE A 168 -34.00 -1.31 18.40
N SER A 169 -34.25 0.01 18.29
CA SER A 169 -35.51 0.64 18.69
C SER A 169 -36.71 -0.06 18.08
N ARG A 170 -36.72 -0.20 16.75
CA ARG A 170 -37.85 -0.79 16.01
C ARG A 170 -38.12 -2.23 16.42
N ARG A 171 -37.07 -3.06 16.56
CA ARG A 171 -37.20 -4.49 16.87
C ARG A 171 -37.56 -4.72 18.34
N ALA A 172 -36.88 -4.05 19.27
CA ALA A 172 -37.14 -4.19 20.70
C ALA A 172 -38.53 -3.66 21.08
N LEU A 173 -38.90 -2.46 20.64
CA LEU A 173 -40.21 -1.85 20.97
C LEU A 173 -41.41 -2.63 20.39
N ALA A 174 -41.21 -3.41 19.33
CA ALA A 174 -42.24 -4.28 18.76
C ALA A 174 -42.51 -5.51 19.63
N ALA A 175 -41.50 -5.99 20.35
CA ALA A 175 -41.55 -7.24 21.11
C ALA A 175 -41.84 -7.03 22.61
N ILE A 176 -41.38 -5.92 23.20
CA ILE A 176 -41.45 -5.72 24.66
C ILE A 176 -42.82 -5.17 25.15
N PRO A 177 -43.19 -5.46 26.42
CA PRO A 177 -44.36 -4.87 27.08
C PRO A 177 -44.33 -3.34 27.18
N ASN A 178 -45.50 -2.70 27.19
CA ASN A 178 -45.64 -1.24 27.22
C ASN A 178 -44.95 -0.55 28.41
N HIS A 179 -44.87 -1.20 29.56
CA HIS A 179 -44.24 -0.61 30.75
C HIS A 179 -42.72 -0.47 30.61
N LEU A 180 -42.06 -1.27 29.77
CA LEU A 180 -40.61 -1.19 29.50
C LEU A 180 -40.26 -0.24 28.34
N LYS A 181 -41.25 0.13 27.51
CA LYS A 181 -41.00 0.96 26.32
C LYS A 181 -40.47 2.36 26.65
N GLY A 182 -40.85 2.92 27.80
CA GLY A 182 -40.37 4.22 28.26
C GLY A 182 -38.86 4.23 28.47
N ASP A 183 -38.36 3.27 29.25
CA ASP A 183 -36.94 3.15 29.60
C ASP A 183 -36.09 2.87 28.37
N VAL A 184 -36.56 2.00 27.47
CA VAL A 184 -35.88 1.70 26.21
C VAL A 184 -35.79 2.95 25.31
N ASN A 185 -36.88 3.71 25.20
CA ASN A 185 -36.88 4.94 24.42
C ASN A 185 -35.92 6.01 24.99
N ASP A 186 -35.87 6.16 26.30
CA ASP A 186 -34.97 7.10 26.96
C ASP A 186 -33.50 6.73 26.73
N LEU A 187 -33.15 5.45 26.86
CA LEU A 187 -31.80 4.95 26.55
C LEU A 187 -31.42 5.18 25.09
N ILE A 188 -32.34 4.93 24.16
CA ILE A 188 -32.13 5.13 22.73
C ILE A 188 -31.92 6.61 22.41
N TYR A 189 -32.76 7.49 22.95
CA TYR A 189 -32.62 8.94 22.76
C TYR A 189 -31.28 9.46 23.31
N LYS A 190 -30.90 9.04 24.52
CA LYS A 190 -29.59 9.37 25.11
C LYS A 190 -28.43 8.90 24.23
N SER A 191 -28.52 7.67 23.72
CA SER A 191 -27.50 7.09 22.84
C SER A 191 -27.35 7.88 21.54
N GLN A 192 -28.47 8.24 20.90
CA GLN A 192 -28.49 9.07 19.68
C GLN A 192 -27.86 10.44 19.93
N HIS A 193 -28.20 11.11 21.04
CA HIS A 193 -27.65 12.41 21.38
C HIS A 193 -26.13 12.38 21.62
N ILE A 194 -25.62 11.35 22.31
CA ILE A 194 -24.18 11.17 22.55
C ILE A 194 -23.44 10.93 21.23
N ILE A 195 -24.02 10.15 20.30
CA ILE A 195 -23.44 9.90 18.98
C ILE A 195 -23.35 11.21 18.17
N ASP A 196 -24.42 11.99 18.11
CA ASP A 196 -24.44 13.27 17.37
C ASP A 196 -23.42 14.27 17.92
N LYS A 197 -23.31 14.37 19.26
CA LYS A 197 -22.27 15.18 19.91
C LYS A 197 -20.86 14.70 19.52
N SER A 198 -20.64 13.39 19.50
CA SER A 198 -19.35 12.78 19.18
C SER A 198 -18.93 13.02 17.72
N ILE A 199 -19.90 13.05 16.78
CA ILE A 199 -19.65 13.47 15.40
C ILE A 199 -19.16 14.93 15.35
N GLY A 200 -19.75 15.80 16.17
CA GLY A 200 -19.33 17.21 16.30
C GLY A 200 -17.90 17.37 16.80
N SER A 201 -17.52 16.69 17.88
CA SER A 201 -16.14 16.72 18.41
C SER A 201 -15.13 16.13 17.43
N THR A 202 -15.47 15.05 16.71
CA THR A 202 -14.60 14.48 15.67
C THR A 202 -14.25 15.52 14.61
N ARG A 203 -15.20 16.35 14.17
CA ARG A 203 -14.93 17.44 13.21
C ARG A 203 -13.98 18.49 13.76
N GLN A 204 -14.14 18.85 15.03
CA GLN A 204 -13.27 19.81 15.69
C GLN A 204 -11.83 19.29 15.78
N LEU A 205 -11.65 18.02 16.15
CA LEU A 205 -10.34 17.36 16.16
C LEU A 205 -9.64 17.41 14.79
N PHE A 206 -10.31 16.98 13.73
CA PHE A 206 -9.70 16.98 12.40
C PHE A 206 -9.48 18.40 11.84
N THR A 207 -10.24 19.39 12.32
CA THR A 207 -9.98 20.81 12.03
C THR A 207 -8.71 21.29 12.75
N ALA A 208 -8.54 20.95 14.03
CA ALA A 208 -7.32 21.28 14.78
C ALA A 208 -6.08 20.63 14.17
N LEU A 209 -6.17 19.35 13.78
CA LEU A 209 -5.12 18.66 13.04
C LEU A 209 -4.80 19.36 11.71
N ALA A 210 -5.80 19.86 11.00
CA ALA A 210 -5.57 20.62 9.77
C ALA A 210 -4.84 21.94 9.99
N ASN A 211 -5.19 22.66 11.04
CA ASN A 211 -4.49 23.90 11.40
C ASN A 211 -3.04 23.60 11.78
N PHE A 212 -2.81 22.60 12.63
CA PHE A 212 -1.48 22.13 13.00
C PHE A 212 -0.61 21.77 11.78
N VAL A 213 -1.15 20.97 10.85
CA VAL A 213 -0.43 20.58 9.62
C VAL A 213 -0.08 21.81 8.75
N ASN A 214 -0.97 22.81 8.68
CA ASN A 214 -0.76 24.02 7.88
C ASN A 214 0.27 24.98 8.49
N GLU A 215 0.46 24.94 9.81
CA GLU A 215 1.40 25.81 10.52
C GLU A 215 2.85 25.33 10.46
N ILE A 216 3.07 24.02 10.26
CA ILE A 216 4.42 23.47 10.13
C ILE A 216 5.02 23.96 8.79
N PRO A 217 6.07 24.80 8.82
CA PRO A 217 6.68 25.33 7.61
C PRO A 217 7.53 24.25 6.95
N SER A 218 6.90 23.48 6.06
CA SER A 218 7.59 22.50 5.23
C SER A 218 7.39 22.85 3.76
N GLY A 219 8.51 22.84 3.03
CA GLY A 219 8.55 23.15 1.60
C GLY A 219 7.45 22.42 0.84
N ARG A 220 6.67 23.17 0.05
CA ARG A 220 5.54 22.69 -0.75
C ARG A 220 5.96 21.52 -1.65
N SER A 221 5.83 20.29 -1.16
CA SER A 221 6.04 19.09 -1.96
C SER A 221 4.77 18.83 -2.79
N PRO A 222 4.89 18.48 -4.08
CA PRO A 222 3.74 18.14 -4.93
C PRO A 222 3.15 16.73 -4.63
N TYR A 223 3.41 16.14 -3.45
CA TYR A 223 2.98 14.81 -3.00
C TYR A 223 2.31 14.82 -1.63
N ASN A 224 1.55 13.77 -1.30
CA ASN A 224 0.97 13.57 0.04
C ASN A 224 2.01 13.90 1.12
N TYR A 225 1.58 14.73 2.05
CA TYR A 225 2.45 15.31 3.05
C TYR A 225 2.34 14.50 4.33
N LYS A 226 3.43 13.86 4.75
CA LYS A 226 3.51 13.07 5.98
C LYS A 226 4.35 13.81 7.02
N ILE A 227 3.83 13.95 8.23
CA ILE A 227 4.51 14.57 9.38
C ILE A 227 4.64 13.53 10.48
N ARG A 228 5.87 13.09 10.75
CA ARG A 228 6.15 12.22 11.90
C ARG A 228 5.92 12.99 13.20
N LEU A 229 5.19 12.40 14.13
CA LEU A 229 4.89 12.99 15.43
C LEU A 229 5.96 12.62 16.46
N THR A 230 6.94 13.51 16.65
CA THR A 230 8.00 13.44 17.66
C THR A 230 7.75 14.44 18.80
N ASP A 231 8.54 14.38 19.87
CA ASP A 231 8.46 15.35 20.97
C ASP A 231 8.62 16.80 20.48
N ASP A 232 9.52 17.04 19.52
CA ASP A 232 9.70 18.36 18.89
C ASP A 232 8.44 18.83 18.16
N THR A 233 7.75 17.96 17.43
CA THR A 233 6.50 18.33 16.76
C THR A 233 5.36 18.58 17.75
N ARG A 234 5.36 17.85 18.87
CA ARG A 234 4.37 18.02 19.95
C ARG A 234 4.60 19.27 20.80
N SER A 235 5.82 19.80 20.81
CA SER A 235 6.14 21.07 21.47
C SER A 235 5.64 22.32 20.73
N GLN A 236 5.11 22.17 19.50
CA GLN A 236 4.59 23.30 18.73
C GLN A 236 3.32 23.86 19.38
N PRO A 237 3.11 25.19 19.40
CA PRO A 237 1.94 25.80 20.06
C PRO A 237 0.58 25.24 19.59
N ALA A 238 0.42 25.01 18.29
CA ALA A 238 -0.80 24.44 17.71
C ALA A 238 -1.10 23.00 18.14
N TRP A 239 -0.16 22.29 18.75
CA TRP A 239 -0.40 20.95 19.29
C TRP A 239 -1.37 20.96 20.47
N SER A 240 -1.37 22.03 21.27
CA SER A 240 -2.27 22.16 22.43
C SER A 240 -3.76 22.11 22.04
N ASP A 241 -4.12 22.70 20.90
CA ASP A 241 -5.48 22.62 20.36
C ASP A 241 -5.84 21.18 19.92
N VAL A 242 -4.87 20.43 19.39
CA VAL A 242 -5.04 19.01 19.04
C VAL A 242 -5.31 18.18 20.29
N GLU A 243 -4.56 18.41 21.37
CA GLU A 243 -4.75 17.70 22.64
C GLU A 243 -6.13 18.00 23.26
N VAL A 244 -6.52 19.27 23.34
CA VAL A 244 -7.82 19.68 23.90
C VAL A 244 -8.98 19.10 23.07
N THR A 245 -8.89 19.16 21.74
CA THR A 245 -9.96 18.61 20.87
C THR A 245 -9.98 17.09 20.87
N TRP A 246 -8.83 16.44 21.07
CA TRP A 246 -8.76 15.00 21.28
C TRP A 246 -9.40 14.59 22.60
N ASP A 247 -9.10 15.25 23.73
CA ASP A 247 -9.70 14.92 25.03
C ASP A 247 -11.23 14.95 24.98
N ASN A 248 -11.80 15.97 24.34
CA ASN A 248 -13.24 16.08 24.11
C ASN A 248 -13.78 14.94 23.23
N THR A 249 -13.07 14.60 22.16
CA THR A 249 -13.46 13.52 21.24
C THR A 249 -13.35 12.16 21.91
N ASN A 250 -12.27 11.91 22.64
CA ASN A 250 -11.99 10.70 23.40
C ASN A 250 -13.06 10.46 24.48
N ALA A 251 -13.45 11.50 25.21
CA ALA A 251 -14.56 11.46 26.16
C ALA A 251 -15.89 11.11 25.45
N GLY A 252 -16.20 11.75 24.33
CA GLY A 252 -17.39 11.45 23.53
C GLY A 252 -17.43 9.99 23.05
N LEU A 253 -16.33 9.49 22.47
CA LEU A 253 -16.21 8.10 22.02
C LEU A 253 -16.30 7.10 23.18
N SER A 254 -15.77 7.46 24.35
CA SER A 254 -15.92 6.68 25.60
C SER A 254 -17.37 6.60 26.05
N ASP A 255 -18.11 7.71 25.99
CA ASP A 255 -19.53 7.75 26.30
C ASP A 255 -20.37 6.94 25.31
N VAL A 256 -20.03 6.96 24.00
CA VAL A 256 -20.67 6.09 23.00
C VAL A 256 -20.42 4.62 23.33
N SER A 257 -19.16 4.21 23.57
CA SER A 257 -18.83 2.82 23.93
C SER A 257 -19.58 2.35 25.18
N ARG A 258 -19.66 3.20 26.22
CA ARG A 258 -20.43 2.93 27.43
C ARG A 258 -21.93 2.77 27.14
N SER A 259 -22.51 3.67 26.34
CA SER A 259 -23.91 3.61 25.92
C SER A 259 -24.22 2.31 25.16
N LEU A 260 -23.35 1.86 24.25
CA LEU A 260 -23.51 0.57 23.57
C LEU A 260 -23.43 -0.62 24.55
N GLY A 261 -22.57 -0.55 25.56
CA GLY A 261 -22.50 -1.57 26.62
C GLY A 261 -23.77 -1.65 27.47
N ILE A 262 -24.40 -0.51 27.77
CA ILE A 262 -25.68 -0.45 28.47
C ILE A 262 -26.78 -1.07 27.59
N LEU A 263 -26.84 -0.73 26.30
CA LEU A 263 -27.80 -1.32 25.36
C LEU A 263 -27.60 -2.83 25.20
N TYR A 264 -26.36 -3.31 25.20
CA TYR A 264 -26.05 -4.74 25.15
C TYR A 264 -26.61 -5.46 26.38
N THR A 265 -26.38 -4.92 27.58
CA THR A 265 -26.86 -5.48 28.84
C THR A 265 -28.39 -5.50 28.87
N MET A 266 -29.02 -4.38 28.49
CA MET A 266 -30.48 -4.25 28.37
C MET A 266 -31.08 -5.29 27.41
N LEU A 267 -30.49 -5.46 26.21
CA LEU A 267 -30.97 -6.47 25.27
C LEU A 267 -30.75 -7.88 25.80
N THR A 268 -29.67 -8.14 26.54
CA THR A 268 -29.41 -9.45 27.14
C THR A 268 -30.50 -9.83 28.15
N GLU A 269 -30.93 -8.89 28.99
CA GLU A 269 -32.04 -9.07 29.94
C GLU A 269 -33.41 -9.28 29.25
N MET A 270 -33.50 -9.00 27.95
CA MET A 270 -34.72 -9.11 27.14
C MET A 270 -34.80 -10.40 26.32
N GLU A 271 -33.94 -11.40 26.56
CA GLU A 271 -33.94 -12.69 25.87
C GLU A 271 -35.34 -13.35 25.83
N ALA A 272 -36.09 -13.25 26.92
CA ALA A 272 -37.43 -13.85 27.06
C ALA A 272 -38.53 -13.23 26.18
N PHE A 273 -38.26 -12.12 25.47
CA PHE A 273 -39.26 -11.41 24.66
C PHE A 273 -39.23 -11.77 23.17
N ASP A 274 -38.48 -12.81 22.76
CA ASP A 274 -38.44 -13.30 21.37
C ASP A 274 -38.16 -12.21 20.32
N ILE A 275 -37.19 -11.33 20.60
CA ILE A 275 -36.83 -10.23 19.69
C ILE A 275 -36.28 -10.80 18.36
N PRO A 276 -36.76 -10.34 17.17
CA PRO A 276 -36.30 -10.86 15.88
C PRO A 276 -34.78 -10.69 15.64
N ASN A 277 -34.11 -11.80 15.33
CA ASN A 277 -32.65 -11.95 15.22
C ASN A 277 -31.89 -11.30 16.40
N TRP A 278 -32.32 -11.56 17.63
CA TRP A 278 -31.71 -11.01 18.84
C TRP A 278 -30.19 -11.26 18.94
N GLU A 279 -29.72 -12.48 18.63
CA GLU A 279 -28.29 -12.83 18.67
C GLU A 279 -27.46 -11.94 17.71
N GLU A 280 -28.00 -11.63 16.53
CA GLU A 280 -27.39 -10.74 15.55
C GLU A 280 -27.23 -9.31 16.11
N LEU A 281 -28.25 -8.80 16.83
CA LEU A 281 -28.20 -7.48 17.45
C LEU A 281 -27.13 -7.40 18.54
N LEU A 282 -27.02 -8.42 19.40
CA LEU A 282 -25.99 -8.49 20.43
C LEU A 282 -24.59 -8.56 19.84
N ALA A 283 -24.39 -9.42 18.83
CA ALA A 283 -23.11 -9.54 18.13
C ALA A 283 -22.68 -8.21 17.47
N ASN A 284 -23.62 -7.52 16.81
CA ASN A 284 -23.36 -6.22 16.20
C ASN A 284 -23.04 -5.13 17.24
N LEU A 285 -23.76 -5.06 18.37
CA LEU A 285 -23.43 -4.13 19.47
C LEU A 285 -22.02 -4.36 20.01
N ALA A 286 -21.66 -5.62 20.28
CA ALA A 286 -20.33 -5.97 20.77
C ALA A 286 -19.24 -5.60 19.74
N SER A 287 -19.50 -5.82 18.45
CA SER A 287 -18.59 -5.47 17.35
C SER A 287 -18.38 -3.95 17.24
N TYR A 288 -19.46 -3.15 17.20
CA TYR A 288 -19.36 -1.69 17.17
C TYR A 288 -18.62 -1.13 18.39
N ARG A 289 -18.91 -1.65 19.58
CA ARG A 289 -18.25 -1.23 20.81
C ARG A 289 -16.75 -1.52 20.76
N SER A 290 -16.36 -2.74 20.38
CA SER A 290 -14.94 -3.14 20.28
C SER A 290 -14.20 -2.28 19.26
N ARG A 291 -14.82 -2.02 18.09
CA ARG A 291 -14.23 -1.17 17.04
C ARG A 291 -14.04 0.28 17.48
N ILE A 292 -14.98 0.84 18.24
CA ILE A 292 -14.84 2.20 18.82
C ILE A 292 -13.71 2.23 19.84
N ASP A 293 -13.64 1.24 20.73
CA ASP A 293 -12.59 1.17 21.75
C ASP A 293 -11.19 1.00 21.12
N GLU A 294 -11.06 0.19 20.07
CA GLU A 294 -9.82 0.00 19.31
C GLU A 294 -9.36 1.29 18.60
N ILE A 295 -10.26 1.96 17.89
CA ILE A 295 -9.97 3.25 17.24
C ILE A 295 -9.55 4.29 18.28
N ARG A 296 -10.26 4.34 19.41
CA ARG A 296 -9.96 5.27 20.51
C ARG A 296 -8.57 5.01 21.08
N ALA A 297 -8.23 3.75 21.35
CA ALA A 297 -6.91 3.36 21.85
C ALA A 297 -5.79 3.75 20.88
N ASN A 298 -5.98 3.50 19.58
CA ASN A 298 -5.01 3.87 18.56
C ASN A 298 -4.81 5.38 18.44
N ILE A 299 -5.89 6.17 18.37
CA ILE A 299 -5.77 7.64 18.31
C ILE A 299 -5.14 8.18 19.61
N ASN A 300 -5.46 7.59 20.76
CA ASN A 300 -4.85 7.98 22.03
C ASN A 300 -3.33 7.76 22.04
N GLN A 301 -2.85 6.65 21.46
CA GLN A 301 -1.41 6.42 21.28
C GLN A 301 -0.77 7.45 20.35
N ILE A 302 -1.47 7.86 19.29
CA ILE A 302 -0.97 8.83 18.33
C ILE A 302 -0.82 10.22 18.97
N LEU A 303 -1.85 10.67 19.68
CA LEU A 303 -1.98 12.06 20.11
C LEU A 303 -1.47 12.34 21.53
N THR A 304 -1.69 11.45 22.49
CA THR A 304 -1.49 11.79 23.93
C THR A 304 -0.56 10.83 24.67
N ASN A 305 -0.51 9.56 24.29
CA ASN A 305 0.33 8.55 24.97
C ASN A 305 1.22 7.80 23.98
N PRO A 306 2.21 8.48 23.37
CA PRO A 306 3.09 7.86 22.38
C PRO A 306 3.97 6.80 23.02
N SER A 307 4.08 5.65 22.35
CA SER A 307 5.02 4.60 22.73
C SER A 307 6.26 4.63 21.85
N ARG A 308 7.42 4.29 22.41
CA ARG A 308 8.71 4.32 21.70
C ARG A 308 8.86 3.23 20.64
N ASP A 309 8.08 2.16 20.73
CA ASP A 309 8.01 1.06 19.77
C ASP A 309 7.05 1.34 18.61
N ARG A 310 6.51 2.56 18.50
CA ARG A 310 5.55 2.96 17.47
C ARG A 310 6.05 4.13 16.61
N ILE A 311 5.65 4.09 15.35
CA ILE A 311 5.84 5.14 14.37
C ILE A 311 4.49 5.83 14.19
N LEU A 312 4.41 7.08 14.62
CA LEU A 312 3.18 7.87 14.65
C LEU A 312 3.30 9.02 13.66
N TRP A 313 2.33 9.20 12.77
CA TRP A 313 2.34 10.33 11.84
C TRP A 313 0.95 10.81 11.44
N VAL A 314 0.91 12.05 10.97
CA VAL A 314 -0.24 12.66 10.31
C VAL A 314 0.06 12.70 8.81
N GLU A 315 -0.89 12.27 7.97
CA GLU A 315 -0.80 12.40 6.52
C GLU A 315 -1.93 13.26 5.98
N GLN A 316 -1.58 14.25 5.15
CA GLN A 316 -2.53 15.04 4.37
C GLN A 316 -2.44 14.64 2.89
N SER A 317 -3.57 14.17 2.36
CA SER A 317 -3.70 13.90 0.92
C SER A 317 -3.85 15.19 0.13
N ILE A 318 -3.10 15.36 -0.95
CA ILE A 318 -3.20 16.58 -1.78
C ILE A 318 -4.51 16.66 -2.54
N GLN A 319 -5.04 15.52 -3.00
CA GLN A 319 -6.17 15.49 -3.93
C GLN A 319 -7.47 16.01 -3.29
N ASN A 320 -7.68 15.71 -2.01
CA ASN A 320 -8.90 16.04 -1.29
C ASN A 320 -8.64 16.80 0.02
N ARG A 321 -7.38 17.12 0.35
CA ARG A 321 -6.94 17.74 1.62
C ARG A 321 -7.39 16.98 2.87
N VAL A 322 -7.72 15.69 2.73
CA VAL A 322 -8.13 14.85 3.85
C VAL A 322 -6.91 14.54 4.69
N ILE A 323 -7.11 14.65 6.01
CA ILE A 323 -6.11 14.33 7.01
C ILE A 323 -6.42 12.97 7.60
N SER A 324 -5.36 12.19 7.75
CA SER A 324 -5.39 10.85 8.31
C SER A 324 -4.32 10.71 9.39
N LEU A 325 -4.66 10.00 10.44
CA LEU A 325 -3.78 9.61 11.53
C LEU A 325 -3.30 8.19 11.29
N HIS A 326 -2.03 7.93 11.57
CA HIS A 326 -1.42 6.63 11.37
C HIS A 326 -0.56 6.18 12.55
N ASN A 327 -0.64 4.90 12.87
CA ASN A 327 0.13 4.24 13.93
C ASN A 327 0.65 2.90 13.41
N ALA A 328 1.97 2.75 13.31
CA ALA A 328 2.62 1.54 12.84
C ALA A 328 3.67 1.03 13.85
N PRO A 329 3.93 -0.29 13.92
CA PRO A 329 5.03 -0.81 14.73
C PRO A 329 6.39 -0.40 14.17
N LEU A 330 7.33 -0.01 15.04
CA LEU A 330 8.71 0.32 14.68
C LEU A 330 9.48 -0.93 14.26
N HIS A 331 9.37 -1.99 15.06
CA HIS A 331 10.00 -3.28 14.84
C HIS A 331 8.93 -4.35 14.64
N VAL A 332 9.17 -5.26 13.70
CA VAL A 332 8.26 -6.38 13.40
C VAL A 332 8.87 -7.74 13.72
N GLY A 333 10.17 -7.79 14.07
CA GLY A 333 10.90 -9.03 14.35
C GLY A 333 10.20 -9.92 15.39
N HIS A 334 9.76 -9.35 16.51
CA HIS A 334 9.02 -10.10 17.54
C HIS A 334 7.75 -10.77 16.98
N LEU A 335 7.01 -10.08 16.11
CA LEU A 335 5.78 -10.61 15.51
C LEU A 335 6.09 -11.73 14.52
N VAL A 336 7.20 -11.63 13.78
CA VAL A 336 7.71 -12.71 12.94
C VAL A 336 8.09 -13.91 13.79
N GLN A 337 8.82 -13.71 14.88
CA GLN A 337 9.17 -14.82 15.76
C GLN A 337 7.95 -15.50 16.38
N GLU A 338 7.01 -14.71 16.93
CA GLU A 338 5.85 -15.21 17.63
C GLU A 338 4.87 -15.92 16.71
N HIS A 339 4.48 -15.29 15.60
CA HIS A 339 3.39 -15.77 14.78
C HIS A 339 3.82 -16.52 13.52
N LEU A 340 5.07 -16.40 13.09
CA LEU A 340 5.62 -17.18 11.98
C LEU A 340 6.54 -18.29 12.49
N LEU A 341 7.66 -17.95 13.13
CA LEU A 341 8.70 -18.95 13.43
C LEU A 341 8.23 -20.02 14.42
N LYS A 342 7.54 -19.64 15.51
CA LYS A 342 7.03 -20.61 16.51
C LYS A 342 5.82 -21.41 16.02
N ALA A 343 5.06 -20.87 15.07
CA ALA A 343 3.80 -21.45 14.62
C ALA A 343 3.96 -22.43 13.45
N LYS A 344 5.13 -22.48 12.81
CA LYS A 344 5.37 -23.27 11.58
C LYS A 344 6.50 -24.27 11.80
N GLU A 345 6.40 -25.41 11.11
CA GLU A 345 7.43 -26.46 11.18
C GLU A 345 8.67 -26.09 10.37
N ALA A 346 8.50 -25.41 9.23
CA ALA A 346 9.61 -24.89 8.43
C ALA A 346 9.20 -23.66 7.62
N ILE A 347 10.13 -22.71 7.49
CA ILE A 347 9.94 -21.49 6.69
C ILE A 347 11.16 -21.31 5.79
N ILE A 348 10.92 -21.06 4.50
CA ILE A 348 11.95 -20.69 3.54
C ILE A 348 11.74 -19.23 3.15
N PHE A 349 12.74 -18.39 3.42
CA PHE A 349 12.80 -17.02 2.92
C PHE A 349 13.66 -17.00 1.67
N THR A 350 13.13 -16.51 0.55
CA THR A 350 13.86 -16.43 -0.71
C THR A 350 13.69 -15.05 -1.37
N SER A 351 14.76 -14.55 -1.98
CA SER A 351 14.78 -13.33 -2.79
C SER A 351 16.12 -13.23 -3.53
N ALA A 352 16.12 -12.61 -4.70
CA ALA A 352 17.33 -12.32 -5.47
C ALA A 352 18.24 -11.26 -4.80
N THR A 353 17.71 -10.53 -3.82
CA THR A 353 18.35 -9.37 -3.18
C THR A 353 18.13 -9.38 -1.67
N MET A 354 18.69 -10.38 -0.98
CA MET A 354 18.67 -10.44 0.49
C MET A 354 19.99 -10.04 1.14
N ARG A 355 21.10 -10.12 0.40
CA ARG A 355 22.45 -9.85 0.91
C ARG A 355 22.88 -8.43 0.64
N THR A 356 23.61 -7.87 1.60
CA THR A 356 24.36 -6.61 1.48
C THR A 356 25.79 -6.88 1.91
N ASN A 357 26.78 -6.43 1.14
CA ASN A 357 28.21 -6.72 1.39
C ASN A 357 28.49 -8.20 1.66
N ASN A 358 27.89 -9.09 0.87
CA ASN A 358 28.01 -10.54 1.03
C ASN A 358 27.50 -11.12 2.37
N SER A 359 26.78 -10.36 3.19
CA SER A 359 26.20 -10.80 4.47
C SER A 359 24.67 -10.82 4.42
N PHE A 360 24.05 -11.72 5.20
CA PHE A 360 22.60 -11.76 5.46
C PHE A 360 22.20 -11.00 6.72
N GLU A 361 23.15 -10.50 7.51
CA GLU A 361 22.92 -9.87 8.82
C GLU A 361 21.89 -8.74 8.74
N TYR A 362 21.96 -7.90 7.71
CA TYR A 362 21.01 -6.81 7.52
C TYR A 362 19.55 -7.30 7.42
N PHE A 363 19.33 -8.44 6.75
CA PHE A 363 18.01 -9.04 6.65
C PHE A 363 17.60 -9.76 7.95
N GLN A 364 18.54 -10.45 8.58
CA GLN A 364 18.32 -11.17 9.83
C GLN A 364 17.97 -10.22 10.98
N GLU A 365 18.66 -9.10 11.11
CA GLU A 365 18.44 -8.08 12.14
C GLU A 365 17.02 -7.51 12.08
N ARG A 366 16.53 -7.15 10.89
CA ARG A 366 15.21 -6.51 10.70
C ARG A 366 14.04 -7.40 11.06
N LEU A 367 14.20 -8.71 10.88
CA LEU A 367 13.14 -9.70 11.09
C LEU A 367 13.40 -10.60 12.30
N ASP A 368 14.47 -10.34 13.04
CA ASP A 368 14.90 -11.12 14.20
C ASP A 368 15.11 -12.61 13.87
N LEU A 369 15.79 -12.88 12.74
CA LEU A 369 16.04 -14.20 12.16
C LEU A 369 17.47 -14.71 12.43
N TRP A 370 18.03 -14.44 13.61
CA TRP A 370 19.41 -14.80 13.95
C TRP A 370 19.67 -16.31 13.94
N GLU A 371 18.64 -17.12 14.18
CA GLU A 371 18.72 -18.59 14.13
C GLU A 371 18.57 -19.16 12.71
N ALA A 372 18.23 -18.32 11.71
CA ALA A 372 18.02 -18.78 10.35
C ALA A 372 19.35 -19.00 9.62
N GLU A 373 19.49 -20.17 9.01
CA GLU A 373 20.63 -20.49 8.14
C GLU A 373 20.48 -19.82 6.76
N GLY A 374 21.57 -19.23 6.26
CA GLY A 374 21.59 -18.53 4.98
C GLY A 374 22.38 -19.29 3.92
N ALA A 375 21.80 -19.44 2.73
CA ALA A 375 22.49 -19.98 1.55
C ALA A 375 22.41 -18.98 0.39
N ALA A 376 23.56 -18.65 -0.21
CA ALA A 376 23.62 -17.81 -1.40
C ALA A 376 23.90 -18.67 -2.64
N VAL A 377 22.96 -18.71 -3.56
CA VAL A 377 23.14 -19.39 -4.86
C VAL A 377 23.54 -18.34 -5.89
N GLY A 378 24.60 -18.63 -6.66
CA GLY A 378 25.07 -17.73 -7.73
C GLY A 378 24.07 -17.60 -8.87
N SER A 379 24.21 -16.52 -9.66
CA SER A 379 23.40 -16.35 -10.87
C SER A 379 23.81 -17.39 -11.94
N PRO A 380 22.86 -17.98 -12.67
CA PRO A 380 23.16 -18.83 -13.82
C PRO A 380 23.53 -18.03 -15.09
N PHE A 381 23.51 -16.70 -15.04
CA PHE A 381 23.70 -15.82 -16.20
C PHE A 381 25.13 -15.27 -16.31
N ASP A 382 25.62 -15.13 -17.55
CA ASP A 382 26.93 -14.57 -17.89
C ASP A 382 26.85 -13.04 -18.01
N TYR A 383 26.83 -12.35 -16.86
CA TYR A 383 26.75 -10.89 -16.82
C TYR A 383 28.00 -10.20 -17.40
N GLU A 384 29.16 -10.82 -17.30
CA GLU A 384 30.44 -10.22 -17.73
C GLU A 384 30.43 -9.98 -19.24
N ASN A 385 29.98 -10.97 -20.02
CA ASN A 385 29.94 -10.88 -21.48
C ASN A 385 28.64 -10.26 -22.02
N ASN A 386 27.55 -10.30 -21.25
CA ASN A 386 26.24 -9.86 -21.74
C ASN A 386 25.79 -8.47 -21.22
N THR A 387 26.44 -7.94 -20.19
CA THR A 387 26.05 -6.66 -19.57
C THR A 387 27.17 -5.64 -19.59
N LEU A 388 26.90 -4.51 -20.26
CA LEU A 388 27.70 -3.30 -20.13
C LEU A 388 27.09 -2.37 -19.09
N VAL A 389 27.81 -2.08 -18.02
CA VAL A 389 27.47 -0.99 -17.09
C VAL A 389 28.19 0.26 -17.52
N TYR A 390 27.44 1.30 -17.90
CA TYR A 390 27.99 2.59 -18.31
C TYR A 390 27.70 3.68 -17.27
N ILE A 391 28.73 4.41 -16.88
CA ILE A 391 28.64 5.50 -15.90
C ILE A 391 29.22 6.79 -16.51
N PRO A 392 28.38 7.78 -16.86
CA PRO A 392 28.88 9.04 -17.37
C PRO A 392 29.59 9.84 -16.26
N ILE A 393 30.82 10.29 -16.51
CA ILE A 393 31.67 10.96 -15.49
C ILE A 393 31.69 12.49 -15.59
N ASP A 394 31.22 13.05 -16.69
CA ASP A 394 31.18 14.49 -17.02
C ASP A 394 29.80 15.13 -16.75
N VAL A 395 28.85 14.37 -16.18
CA VAL A 395 27.53 14.88 -15.81
C VAL A 395 27.55 15.59 -14.44
N PRO A 396 26.69 16.61 -14.23
CA PRO A 396 26.48 17.19 -12.90
C PRO A 396 25.99 16.14 -11.89
N GLU A 397 26.06 16.43 -10.58
CA GLU A 397 25.40 15.58 -9.57
C GLU A 397 23.87 15.85 -9.55
N PRO A 398 23.03 14.89 -9.13
CA PRO A 398 21.56 14.98 -9.17
C PRO A 398 20.90 16.24 -8.58
N ASN A 399 21.56 16.91 -7.63
CA ASN A 399 21.05 18.11 -6.96
C ASN A 399 21.67 19.41 -7.49
N THR A 400 22.48 19.32 -8.56
CA THR A 400 23.10 20.48 -9.22
C THR A 400 22.18 21.03 -10.31
N PRO A 401 22.04 22.37 -10.44
CA PRO A 401 21.33 22.98 -11.56
C PRO A 401 21.82 22.46 -12.92
N GLY A 402 20.89 22.21 -13.84
CA GLY A 402 21.22 21.69 -15.18
C GLY A 402 21.32 20.16 -15.29
N HIS A 403 21.45 19.41 -14.18
CA HIS A 403 21.49 17.93 -14.20
C HIS A 403 20.33 17.33 -15.01
N GLN A 404 19.11 17.80 -14.73
CA GLN A 404 17.90 17.26 -15.35
C GLN A 404 17.91 17.43 -16.88
N LYS A 405 18.39 18.58 -17.35
CA LYS A 405 18.48 18.87 -18.79
C LYS A 405 19.53 17.98 -19.47
N VAL A 406 20.71 17.85 -18.87
CA VAL A 406 21.79 16.98 -19.38
C VAL A 406 21.35 15.52 -19.39
N PHE A 407 20.61 15.08 -18.37
CA PHE A 407 19.99 13.75 -18.33
C PHE A 407 19.01 13.52 -19.47
N GLU A 408 18.10 14.47 -19.70
CA GLU A 408 17.10 14.36 -20.77
C GLU A 408 17.73 14.37 -22.16
N GLU A 409 18.73 15.22 -22.40
CA GLU A 409 19.48 15.27 -23.66
C GLU A 409 20.23 13.95 -23.91
N GLY A 410 20.96 13.44 -22.91
CA GLY A 410 21.67 12.16 -23.02
C GLY A 410 20.71 10.98 -23.23
N LEU A 411 19.56 10.97 -22.56
CA LEU A 411 18.54 9.94 -22.72
C LEU A 411 17.94 9.95 -24.13
N VAL A 412 17.67 11.13 -24.70
CA VAL A 412 17.14 11.26 -26.06
C VAL A 412 18.14 10.70 -27.08
N GLU A 413 19.42 11.08 -27.00
CA GLU A 413 20.44 10.61 -27.93
C GLU A 413 20.67 9.09 -27.82
N LEU A 414 20.76 8.57 -26.59
CA LEU A 414 20.87 7.13 -26.35
C LEU A 414 19.69 6.38 -26.97
N THR A 415 18.46 6.74 -26.60
CA THR A 415 17.26 5.98 -26.96
C THR A 415 16.92 6.07 -28.45
N LYS A 416 17.26 7.18 -29.12
CA LYS A 416 17.20 7.26 -30.58
C LYS A 416 18.13 6.24 -31.24
N ARG A 417 19.36 6.12 -30.75
CA ARG A 417 20.38 5.25 -31.35
C ARG A 417 20.05 3.77 -31.20
N ILE A 418 19.55 3.36 -30.04
CA ILE A 418 19.18 1.97 -29.74
C ILE A 418 17.71 1.64 -30.05
N LYS A 419 17.02 2.52 -30.80
CA LYS A 419 15.63 2.34 -31.27
C LYS A 419 14.64 2.04 -30.12
N GLY A 420 14.77 2.77 -29.01
CA GLY A 420 14.00 2.56 -27.81
C GLY A 420 14.53 1.39 -26.97
N ARG A 421 13.67 0.41 -26.67
CA ARG A 421 13.99 -0.79 -25.85
C ARG A 421 14.57 -0.45 -24.48
N THR A 422 14.08 0.64 -23.91
CA THR A 422 14.67 1.24 -22.71
C THR A 422 13.66 1.35 -21.58
N LEU A 423 14.03 0.86 -20.40
CA LEU A 423 13.35 1.11 -19.14
C LEU A 423 14.13 2.17 -18.36
N VAL A 424 13.50 3.30 -18.05
CA VAL A 424 14.09 4.37 -17.24
C VAL A 424 13.47 4.34 -15.85
N LEU A 425 14.31 4.11 -14.85
CA LEU A 425 13.94 3.97 -13.45
C LEU A 425 14.20 5.28 -12.69
N PHE A 426 13.12 5.90 -12.23
CA PHE A 426 13.14 7.11 -11.42
C PHE A 426 12.87 6.80 -9.95
N THR A 427 13.40 7.64 -9.07
CA THR A 427 13.11 7.61 -7.62
C THR A 427 11.96 8.54 -7.24
N ALA A 428 11.60 9.48 -8.11
CA ALA A 428 10.54 10.46 -7.87
C ALA A 428 9.65 10.66 -9.11
N TYR A 429 8.33 10.69 -8.89
CA TYR A 429 7.34 10.96 -9.93
C TYR A 429 7.49 12.36 -10.57
N SER A 430 8.10 13.32 -9.87
CA SER A 430 8.20 14.71 -10.33
C SER A 430 9.25 14.80 -11.42
N GLN A 431 10.40 14.15 -11.17
CA GLN A 431 11.46 13.97 -12.14
C GLN A 431 10.94 13.20 -13.37
N LEU A 432 10.21 12.10 -13.16
CA LEU A 432 9.61 11.32 -14.23
C LEU A 432 8.70 12.16 -15.11
N ARG A 433 7.72 12.87 -14.52
CA ARG A 433 6.75 13.70 -15.25
C ARG A 433 7.43 14.82 -16.03
N ASN A 434 8.47 15.42 -15.47
CA ASN A 434 9.23 16.47 -16.15
C ASN A 434 10.00 15.90 -17.34
N SER A 435 10.73 14.79 -17.14
CA SER A 435 11.43 14.09 -18.23
C SER A 435 10.48 13.66 -19.34
N ALA A 436 9.35 13.05 -19.00
CA ALA A 436 8.36 12.61 -19.97
C ALA A 436 7.88 13.75 -20.88
N ARG A 437 7.58 14.93 -20.30
CA ARG A 437 7.16 16.11 -21.07
C ARG A 437 8.25 16.58 -22.04
N ASN A 438 9.52 16.53 -21.63
CA ASN A 438 10.63 17.05 -22.41
C ASN A 438 11.14 16.09 -23.48
N ILE A 439 11.06 14.76 -23.25
CA ILE A 439 11.57 13.77 -24.20
C ILE A 439 10.52 13.28 -25.21
N LYS A 440 9.22 13.40 -24.90
CA LYS A 440 8.14 12.81 -25.74
C LYS A 440 8.11 13.37 -27.16
N GLY A 441 8.33 14.68 -27.33
CA GLY A 441 8.40 15.31 -28.67
C GLY A 441 9.61 14.81 -29.48
N PRO A 442 10.84 15.03 -28.99
CA PRO A 442 12.06 14.60 -29.69
C PRO A 442 12.13 13.10 -30.02
N LEU A 443 11.53 12.25 -29.19
CA LEU A 443 11.47 10.80 -29.42
C LEU A 443 10.38 10.40 -30.41
N ALA A 444 9.22 11.06 -30.39
CA ALA A 444 8.17 10.83 -31.38
C ALA A 444 8.64 11.17 -32.81
N GLU A 445 9.45 12.22 -32.99
CA GLU A 445 10.07 12.56 -34.27
C GLU A 445 11.00 11.46 -34.81
N ALA A 446 11.60 10.67 -33.91
CA ALA A 446 12.43 9.53 -34.24
C ALA A 446 11.66 8.20 -34.33
N GLY A 447 10.33 8.22 -34.19
CA GLY A 447 9.49 7.02 -34.21
C GLY A 447 9.45 6.23 -32.90
N VAL A 448 9.99 6.77 -31.80
CA VAL A 448 10.07 6.10 -30.50
C VAL A 448 8.91 6.55 -29.60
N VAL A 449 8.09 5.61 -29.15
CA VAL A 449 6.93 5.86 -28.28
C VAL A 449 7.35 5.93 -26.82
N VAL A 450 6.91 6.96 -26.10
CA VAL A 450 7.17 7.11 -24.66
C VAL A 450 5.95 6.70 -23.85
N TYR A 451 6.10 5.64 -23.05
CA TYR A 451 5.12 5.22 -22.05
C TYR A 451 5.52 5.74 -20.68
N GLN A 452 4.55 6.27 -19.94
CA GLN A 452 4.76 6.82 -18.61
C GLN A 452 3.80 6.18 -17.60
N GLN A 453 4.33 5.83 -16.44
CA GLN A 453 3.51 5.49 -15.28
C GLN A 453 2.69 6.69 -14.78
N GLY A 454 1.41 6.46 -14.50
CA GLY A 454 0.50 7.44 -13.89
C GLY A 454 -0.39 8.20 -14.87
N ASP A 455 -0.42 7.79 -16.15
CA ASP A 455 -1.28 8.38 -17.20
C ASP A 455 -2.67 7.69 -17.28
N GLY A 456 -3.21 7.20 -16.15
CA GLY A 456 -4.51 6.51 -16.08
C GLY A 456 -4.54 5.05 -16.55
N SER A 457 -3.47 4.55 -17.17
CA SER A 457 -3.33 3.14 -17.56
C SER A 457 -2.83 2.27 -16.41
N SER A 458 -3.28 1.02 -16.33
CA SER A 458 -2.80 0.07 -15.31
C SER A 458 -1.34 -0.34 -15.58
N ARG A 459 -0.60 -0.74 -14.54
CA ARG A 459 0.80 -1.19 -14.67
C ARG A 459 0.93 -2.30 -15.72
N ARG A 460 0.04 -3.29 -15.67
CA ARG A 460 0.00 -4.42 -16.59
C ARG A 460 -0.18 -3.97 -18.04
N GLN A 461 -1.11 -3.05 -18.29
CA GLN A 461 -1.37 -2.55 -19.63
C GLN A 461 -0.22 -1.71 -20.18
N ILE A 462 0.43 -0.89 -19.37
CA ILE A 462 1.61 -0.12 -19.77
C ILE A 462 2.73 -1.08 -20.21
N LEU A 463 2.92 -2.19 -19.49
CA LEU A 463 3.88 -3.23 -19.85
C LEU A 463 3.51 -3.95 -21.14
N GLU A 464 2.25 -4.37 -21.29
CA GLU A 464 1.76 -5.01 -22.52
C GLU A 464 1.97 -4.09 -23.73
N ASN A 465 1.60 -2.80 -23.62
CA ASN A 465 1.83 -1.81 -24.67
C ASN A 465 3.32 -1.63 -24.98
N PHE A 466 4.18 -1.53 -23.96
CA PHE A 466 5.63 -1.42 -24.14
C PHE A 466 6.21 -2.63 -24.88
N VAL A 467 5.82 -3.84 -24.51
CA VAL A 467 6.31 -5.10 -25.11
C VAL A 467 5.86 -5.24 -26.56
N THR A 468 4.63 -4.79 -26.88
CA THR A 468 4.08 -4.88 -28.25
C THR A 468 4.55 -3.75 -29.18
N ALA A 469 5.11 -2.67 -28.64
CA ALA A 469 5.59 -1.55 -29.43
C ALA A 469 6.92 -1.87 -30.10
N ASP A 470 7.08 -1.44 -31.37
CA ASP A 470 8.32 -1.68 -32.14
C ASP A 470 9.52 -0.92 -31.53
N GLN A 471 9.31 0.37 -31.22
CA GLN A 471 10.32 1.23 -30.61
C GLN A 471 9.71 2.01 -29.46
N ALA A 472 10.10 1.67 -28.23
CA ALA A 472 9.50 2.28 -27.05
C ALA A 472 10.50 2.57 -25.93
N VAL A 473 10.16 3.59 -25.13
CA VAL A 473 10.81 3.92 -23.85
C VAL A 473 9.75 3.90 -22.77
N LEU A 474 10.01 3.16 -21.71
CA LEU A 474 9.13 3.07 -20.54
C LEU A 474 9.74 3.83 -19.37
N LEU A 475 9.00 4.81 -18.85
CA LEU A 475 9.38 5.58 -17.69
C LEU A 475 8.62 5.06 -16.46
N GLY A 476 9.34 4.57 -15.46
CA GLY A 476 8.78 3.97 -14.24
C GLY A 476 9.35 4.55 -12.95
N THR A 477 8.53 4.60 -11.91
CA THR A 477 8.99 4.85 -10.52
C THR A 477 9.10 3.55 -9.74
N ARG A 478 9.11 3.58 -8.39
CA ARG A 478 9.33 2.45 -7.48
C ARG A 478 8.63 1.14 -7.89
N SER A 479 7.38 1.17 -8.36
CA SER A 479 6.65 -0.06 -8.76
C SER A 479 7.14 -0.74 -10.04
N PHE A 480 8.08 -0.13 -10.77
CA PHE A 480 8.76 -0.71 -11.94
C PHE A 480 10.19 -1.16 -11.61
N TRP A 481 10.71 -0.83 -10.43
CA TRP A 481 11.99 -1.38 -9.95
C TRP A 481 11.86 -2.88 -9.68
N GLU A 482 10.66 -3.35 -9.35
CA GLU A 482 10.38 -4.73 -8.92
C GLU A 482 9.15 -5.32 -9.60
N GLY A 483 9.10 -6.66 -9.67
CA GLY A 483 7.95 -7.41 -10.16
C GLY A 483 7.57 -7.15 -11.61
N VAL A 484 8.45 -6.55 -12.42
CA VAL A 484 8.29 -6.38 -13.87
C VAL A 484 9.17 -7.38 -14.60
N ASP A 485 8.54 -8.20 -15.44
CA ASP A 485 9.24 -9.11 -16.34
C ASP A 485 8.97 -8.68 -17.79
N ILE A 486 10.03 -8.26 -18.48
CA ILE A 486 9.98 -7.87 -19.89
C ILE A 486 10.90 -8.83 -20.61
N PRO A 487 10.36 -9.79 -21.39
CA PRO A 487 11.16 -10.83 -22.00
C PRO A 487 11.89 -10.35 -23.27
N GLY A 488 13.11 -10.84 -23.44
CA GLY A 488 13.84 -10.82 -24.71
C GLY A 488 14.19 -9.42 -25.22
N PRO A 489 14.18 -9.19 -26.55
CA PRO A 489 14.76 -7.98 -27.15
C PRO A 489 13.92 -6.71 -26.94
N ALA A 490 12.76 -6.81 -26.28
CA ALA A 490 11.92 -5.66 -25.95
C ALA A 490 12.60 -4.73 -24.92
N LEU A 491 13.51 -5.26 -24.10
CA LEU A 491 14.29 -4.47 -23.15
C LEU A 491 15.79 -4.81 -23.29
N SER A 492 16.55 -3.88 -23.85
CA SER A 492 18.00 -4.03 -24.02
C SER A 492 18.79 -2.93 -23.29
N CYS A 493 18.10 -1.97 -22.68
CA CYS A 493 18.71 -0.89 -21.92
C CYS A 493 17.90 -0.58 -20.65
N VAL A 494 18.59 -0.52 -19.51
CA VAL A 494 18.02 -0.03 -18.25
C VAL A 494 18.78 1.22 -17.84
N VAL A 495 18.07 2.34 -17.67
CA VAL A 495 18.65 3.60 -17.21
C VAL A 495 18.22 3.84 -15.77
N ILE A 496 19.17 3.85 -14.84
CA ILE A 496 18.96 4.25 -13.46
C ILE A 496 19.23 5.75 -13.38
N ALA A 497 18.16 6.54 -13.28
CA ALA A 497 18.27 8.00 -13.36
C ALA A 497 19.02 8.62 -12.18
N ARG A 498 18.94 8.00 -10.99
CA ARG A 498 19.59 8.40 -9.74
C ARG A 498 19.74 7.20 -8.80
N ILE A 499 20.70 7.23 -7.88
CA ILE A 499 20.81 6.22 -6.81
C ILE A 499 19.51 6.19 -5.97
N PRO A 500 18.92 5.00 -5.75
CA PRO A 500 17.61 4.80 -5.11
C PRO A 500 17.60 4.97 -3.59
N PHE A 501 18.04 6.11 -3.07
CA PHE A 501 17.88 6.41 -1.64
C PHE A 501 16.41 6.62 -1.27
N ALA A 502 16.00 6.03 -0.15
CA ALA A 502 14.69 6.29 0.46
C ALA A 502 14.59 7.77 0.88
N VAL A 503 13.36 8.28 0.95
CA VAL A 503 13.11 9.67 1.34
C VAL A 503 13.33 9.79 2.86
N PRO A 504 14.33 10.57 3.33
CA PRO A 504 14.64 10.63 4.76
C PRO A 504 13.52 11.21 5.62
N SER A 505 12.64 12.01 5.02
CA SER A 505 11.47 12.59 5.69
C SER A 505 10.25 11.65 5.73
N ASP A 506 10.30 10.47 5.11
CA ASP A 506 9.23 9.49 5.29
C ASP A 506 9.24 9.00 6.74
N PRO A 507 8.10 8.98 7.47
CA PRO A 507 8.07 8.67 8.89
C PRO A 507 8.67 7.31 9.25
N VAL A 508 8.48 6.29 8.41
CA VAL A 508 8.98 4.94 8.66
C VAL A 508 10.49 4.89 8.45
N VAL A 509 10.96 5.49 7.36
CA VAL A 509 12.39 5.62 7.06
C VAL A 509 13.10 6.38 8.16
N ALA A 510 12.56 7.53 8.58
CA ALA A 510 13.13 8.36 9.64
C ALA A 510 13.21 7.60 10.97
N ALA A 511 12.11 6.97 11.40
CA ALA A 511 12.04 6.24 12.66
C ALA A 511 13.02 5.07 12.71
N ARG A 512 13.13 4.29 11.64
CA ARG A 512 14.10 3.19 11.57
C ARG A 512 15.53 3.68 11.43
N SER A 513 15.75 4.80 10.75
CA SER A 513 17.09 5.38 10.64
C SER A 513 17.64 5.76 12.03
N GLU A 514 16.81 6.28 12.92
CA GLU A 514 17.20 6.67 14.28
C GLU A 514 17.61 5.50 15.19
N THR A 515 17.35 4.24 14.81
CA THR A 515 17.77 3.07 15.60
C THR A 515 19.22 2.67 15.35
N PHE A 516 19.94 3.39 14.48
CA PHE A 516 21.32 3.12 14.10
C PHE A 516 22.24 4.28 14.50
N ASP A 517 23.48 3.97 14.88
CA ASP A 517 24.50 4.98 15.23
C ASP A 517 24.96 5.77 13.99
N GLU A 518 25.11 5.09 12.85
CA GLU A 518 25.44 5.68 11.55
C GLU A 518 24.34 5.37 10.52
N PRO A 519 23.18 6.07 10.58
CA PRO A 519 21.99 5.71 9.79
C PRO A 519 22.21 5.68 8.28
N PHE A 520 23.11 6.53 7.78
CA PHE A 520 23.43 6.56 6.36
C PHE A 520 24.13 5.27 5.89
N TYR A 521 25.10 4.78 6.66
CA TYR A 521 25.89 3.59 6.31
C TYR A 521 25.21 2.28 6.71
N GLN A 522 24.54 2.25 7.87
CA GLN A 522 23.95 1.03 8.42
C GLN A 522 22.53 0.77 7.91
N PHE A 523 21.82 1.80 7.43
CA PHE A 523 20.43 1.66 6.96
C PHE A 523 20.23 2.16 5.52
N SER A 524 20.59 3.40 5.22
CA SER A 524 20.26 4.03 3.93
C SER A 524 20.98 3.38 2.74
N ILE A 525 22.27 3.08 2.88
CA ILE A 525 23.07 2.43 1.83
C ILE A 525 22.60 0.99 1.58
N PRO A 526 22.48 0.11 2.59
CA PRO A 526 21.94 -1.24 2.43
C PRO A 526 20.59 -1.27 1.71
N GLN A 527 19.63 -0.45 2.14
CA GLN A 527 18.32 -0.32 1.47
C GLN A 527 18.43 0.08 0.00
N ALA A 528 19.25 1.11 -0.28
CA ALA A 528 19.46 1.59 -1.63
C ALA A 528 20.13 0.53 -2.51
N ILE A 529 21.08 -0.25 -1.97
CA ILE A 529 21.73 -1.37 -2.69
C ILE A 529 20.71 -2.46 -3.06
N LEU A 530 19.82 -2.83 -2.14
CA LEU A 530 18.78 -3.81 -2.43
C LEU A 530 17.88 -3.36 -3.59
N MET A 531 17.37 -2.11 -3.52
CA MET A 531 16.54 -1.54 -4.59
C MET A 531 17.35 -1.37 -5.89
N PHE A 532 18.62 -0.98 -5.81
CA PHE A 532 19.51 -0.85 -6.96
C PHE A 532 19.71 -2.18 -7.70
N ARG A 533 19.97 -3.27 -6.97
CA ARG A 533 20.08 -4.62 -7.54
C ARG A 533 18.78 -5.08 -8.19
N GLN A 534 17.62 -4.73 -7.61
CA GLN A 534 16.32 -5.03 -8.20
C GLN A 534 16.12 -4.33 -9.56
N GLY A 535 16.52 -3.06 -9.65
CA GLY A 535 16.54 -2.30 -10.89
C GLY A 535 17.50 -2.87 -11.93
N PHE A 536 18.73 -3.20 -11.52
CA PHE A 536 19.73 -3.85 -12.39
C PHE A 536 19.22 -5.20 -12.94
N GLY A 537 18.64 -6.02 -12.07
CA GLY A 537 18.10 -7.33 -12.41
C GLY A 537 16.90 -7.28 -13.38
N ARG A 538 16.46 -6.10 -13.83
CA ARG A 538 15.46 -5.97 -14.91
C ARG A 538 16.04 -6.28 -16.29
N LEU A 539 17.34 -6.15 -16.49
CA LEU A 539 17.97 -6.25 -17.81
C LEU A 539 18.08 -7.71 -18.31
N ILE A 540 18.69 -8.59 -17.50
CA ILE A 540 19.01 -9.97 -17.91
C ILE A 540 18.03 -10.93 -17.22
N ARG A 541 17.22 -11.63 -18.02
CA ARG A 541 16.20 -12.60 -17.59
C ARG A 541 16.43 -13.99 -18.17
N GLN A 542 17.01 -14.06 -19.36
CA GLN A 542 17.33 -15.28 -20.10
C GLN A 542 18.83 -15.35 -20.36
N LYS A 543 19.32 -16.54 -20.74
CA LYS A 543 20.77 -16.79 -20.90
C LYS A 543 21.39 -16.03 -22.08
N ASP A 544 20.57 -15.69 -23.06
CA ASP A 544 20.92 -15.02 -24.31
C ASP A 544 20.59 -13.51 -24.29
N ASP A 545 19.99 -13.00 -23.21
CA ASP A 545 19.77 -11.58 -23.05
C ASP A 545 21.12 -10.85 -23.01
N ARG A 546 21.17 -9.70 -23.71
CA ARG A 546 22.31 -8.81 -23.75
C ARG A 546 21.84 -7.37 -23.71
N GLY A 547 22.54 -6.52 -22.98
CA GLY A 547 22.18 -5.12 -22.95
C GLY A 547 23.07 -4.23 -22.10
N VAL A 548 22.58 -3.02 -21.88
CA VAL A 548 23.32 -1.94 -21.23
C VAL A 548 22.56 -1.46 -20.00
N VAL A 549 23.25 -1.33 -18.88
CA VAL A 549 22.74 -0.59 -17.71
C VAL A 549 23.47 0.74 -17.64
N VAL A 550 22.72 1.85 -17.74
CA VAL A 550 23.28 3.19 -17.59
C VAL A 550 22.97 3.70 -16.20
N ILE A 551 23.99 4.01 -15.41
CA ILE A 551 23.82 4.60 -14.09
C ILE A 551 24.08 6.10 -14.21
N PHE A 552 23.01 6.89 -14.37
CA PHE A 552 23.12 8.34 -14.56
C PHE A 552 23.28 9.08 -13.22
N ASP A 553 24.26 8.66 -12.42
CA ASP A 553 24.55 9.29 -11.14
C ASP A 553 26.06 9.22 -10.84
N LYS A 554 26.73 10.35 -11.04
CA LYS A 554 28.17 10.48 -10.83
C LYS A 554 28.62 10.09 -9.41
N ARG A 555 27.71 10.11 -8.42
CA ARG A 555 28.02 9.76 -7.03
C ARG A 555 28.46 8.32 -6.85
N VAL A 556 28.13 7.42 -7.78
CA VAL A 556 28.64 6.04 -7.77
C VAL A 556 30.17 5.99 -7.91
N VAL A 557 30.76 7.00 -8.57
CA VAL A 557 32.21 7.11 -8.74
C VAL A 557 32.81 8.18 -7.82
N SER A 558 32.10 9.29 -7.58
CA SER A 558 32.66 10.44 -6.84
C SER A 558 32.58 10.32 -5.31
N LYS A 559 31.71 9.46 -4.76
CA LYS A 559 31.53 9.32 -3.30
C LYS A 559 32.10 7.99 -2.81
N SER A 560 32.60 7.98 -1.58
CA SER A 560 33.19 6.80 -0.93
C SER A 560 32.25 5.59 -0.90
N TYR A 561 30.96 5.83 -0.66
CA TYR A 561 29.94 4.78 -0.61
C TYR A 561 29.59 4.21 -2.00
N GLY A 562 29.97 4.89 -3.09
CA GLY A 562 29.59 4.51 -4.44
C GLY A 562 30.12 3.14 -4.85
N GLN A 563 31.32 2.78 -4.38
CA GLN A 563 31.94 1.48 -4.63
C GLN A 563 31.07 0.33 -4.11
N ALA A 564 30.38 0.49 -2.98
CA ALA A 564 29.49 -0.53 -2.43
C ALA A 564 28.33 -0.90 -3.39
N PHE A 565 27.88 0.04 -4.24
CA PHE A 565 26.86 -0.26 -5.26
C PHE A 565 27.44 -1.11 -6.39
N LEU A 566 28.67 -0.82 -6.83
CA LEU A 566 29.35 -1.58 -7.89
C LEU A 566 29.73 -2.98 -7.40
N ASP A 567 30.28 -3.08 -6.19
CA ASP A 567 30.61 -4.36 -5.54
C ASP A 567 29.38 -5.22 -5.27
N SER A 568 28.20 -4.59 -5.19
CA SER A 568 26.95 -5.31 -5.07
C SER A 568 26.46 -5.93 -6.38
N LEU A 569 27.02 -5.58 -7.53
CA LEU A 569 26.63 -6.17 -8.82
C LEU A 569 27.36 -7.50 -9.06
N PRO A 570 26.80 -8.40 -9.89
CA PRO A 570 27.60 -9.51 -10.43
C PRO A 570 28.78 -8.97 -11.25
N SER A 571 29.75 -9.82 -11.59
CA SER A 571 30.82 -9.46 -12.53
C SER A 571 30.23 -8.96 -13.84
N VAL A 572 30.57 -7.73 -14.24
CA VAL A 572 30.05 -7.02 -15.41
C VAL A 572 31.19 -6.32 -16.14
N THR A 573 30.99 -6.04 -17.43
CA THR A 573 31.86 -5.11 -18.14
C THR A 573 31.48 -3.68 -17.74
N GLU A 574 32.39 -2.94 -17.09
CA GLU A 574 32.14 -1.59 -16.61
C GLU A 574 32.91 -0.54 -17.44
N GLN A 575 32.23 0.52 -17.87
CA GLN A 575 32.82 1.67 -18.56
C GLN A 575 32.48 2.98 -17.87
N ARG A 576 33.51 3.78 -17.58
CA ARG A 576 33.41 5.14 -17.02
C ARG A 576 33.95 6.14 -18.03
N ASP A 577 33.07 6.88 -18.71
CA ASP A 577 33.48 7.75 -19.83
C ASP A 577 32.51 8.94 -20.02
N ALA A 578 32.80 9.84 -20.95
CA ALA A 578 31.99 11.02 -21.24
C ALA A 578 30.58 10.66 -21.75
N LEU A 579 29.57 11.46 -21.41
CA LEU A 579 28.18 11.23 -21.84
C LEU A 579 28.04 11.17 -23.37
N ALA A 580 28.88 11.91 -24.09
CA ALA A 580 28.86 11.94 -25.56
C ALA A 580 29.14 10.56 -26.21
N ASN A 581 29.89 9.68 -25.55
CA ASN A 581 30.26 8.37 -26.09
C ASN A 581 29.17 7.29 -25.84
N LEU A 582 28.27 7.54 -24.88
CA LEU A 582 27.26 6.58 -24.44
C LEU A 582 26.39 6.01 -25.59
N PRO A 583 25.80 6.83 -26.49
CA PRO A 583 24.92 6.30 -27.53
C PRO A 583 25.62 5.33 -28.49
N SER A 584 26.84 5.64 -28.91
CA SER A 584 27.62 4.80 -29.83
C SER A 584 28.09 3.51 -29.16
N MET A 585 28.54 3.57 -27.91
CA MET A 585 28.93 2.36 -27.17
C MET A 585 27.74 1.45 -26.90
N ALA A 586 26.58 2.00 -26.56
CA ALA A 586 25.39 1.21 -26.33
C ALA A 586 24.91 0.49 -27.61
N GLU A 587 24.92 1.18 -28.75
CA GLU A 587 24.59 0.58 -30.05
C GLU A 587 25.55 -0.56 -30.41
N ASN A 588 26.85 -0.34 -30.29
CA ASN A 588 27.87 -1.34 -30.56
C ASN A 588 27.71 -2.57 -29.66
N TRP A 589 27.49 -2.37 -28.37
CA TRP A 589 27.30 -3.46 -27.43
C TRP A 589 26.07 -4.30 -27.76
N ILE A 590 24.93 -3.65 -28.04
CA ILE A 590 23.64 -4.33 -28.25
C ILE A 590 23.60 -5.04 -29.61
N TYR A 591 24.13 -4.44 -30.68
CA TYR A 591 23.95 -4.97 -32.05
C TYR A 591 25.21 -5.59 -32.67
N HIS A 592 26.41 -5.24 -32.20
CA HIS A 592 27.68 -5.64 -32.82
C HIS A 592 28.59 -6.47 -31.90
N GLY A 593 28.25 -6.53 -30.62
CA GLY A 593 28.78 -7.52 -29.71
C GLY A 593 30.15 -7.20 -29.08
N GLY A 594 30.63 -5.95 -29.18
CA GLY A 594 31.91 -5.52 -28.63
C GLY A 594 31.92 -4.07 -28.14
N LEU A 595 33.02 -3.69 -27.46
CA LEU A 595 33.36 -2.32 -27.07
C LEU A 595 34.08 -1.57 -28.20
#